data_AF-A0A1I1HPJ5-F1
#
_entry.id   AF-A0A1I1HPJ5-F1
#
_cell.length_a   1.000
_cell.length_b   1.000
_cell.length_c   1.000
_cell.angle_alpha   90.00
_cell.angle_beta   90.00
_cell.angle_gamma   90.00
#
_symmetry.space_group_name_H-M   'P 1'
#
loop_
_entity.id
_entity.type
_entity.pdbx_description
1 polymer ?
#
loop_
_entity_poly.entity_id
_entity_poly.type
_entity_poly.pdbx_seq_one_letter_code
_entity_poly.pdbx_strand_id
1 'polypeptide(L)'
;MDGCLRCGADIIVNTDADNQYNADDIETIVRPILNGEADIVIGARPIDDTEHFSFVKKKLQHFGSWVVRKASDTDIPILLLAPLKTNRK
;
A
#
# COMPACT_ATOMS: atom_id res chain seq x y z
N MET A 1 -17.38 -2.53 -3.31
CA MET A 1 -16.89 -3.75 -2.63
C MET A 1 -17.84 -4.94 -2.82
N ASP A 2 -19.17 -4.74 -2.78
CA ASP A 2 -20.15 -5.83 -2.98
C ASP A 2 -19.97 -6.64 -4.27
N GLY A 3 -19.51 -6.01 -5.36
CA GLY A 3 -19.22 -6.69 -6.61
C GLY A 3 -18.17 -7.80 -6.47
N CYS A 4 -17.06 -7.53 -5.78
CA CYS A 4 -15.97 -8.49 -5.57
C CYS A 4 -16.41 -9.65 -4.67
N LEU A 5 -17.14 -9.35 -3.60
CA LEU A 5 -17.66 -10.35 -2.66
C LEU A 5 -18.66 -11.29 -3.35
N ARG A 6 -19.56 -10.75 -4.17
CA ARG A 6 -20.50 -11.56 -4.96
C ARG A 6 -19.82 -12.43 -6.01
N CYS A 7 -18.65 -12.04 -6.51
CA CYS A 7 -17.86 -12.83 -7.44
C CYS A 7 -17.00 -13.89 -6.74
N GLY A 8 -17.01 -13.95 -5.40
CA GLY A 8 -16.18 -14.88 -4.63
C GLY A 8 -14.68 -14.60 -4.76
N ALA A 9 -14.29 -13.32 -4.85
CA ALA A 9 -12.88 -12.97 -4.98
C ALA A 9 -12.09 -13.33 -3.72
N ASP A 10 -10.99 -14.07 -3.89
CA ASP A 10 -10.08 -14.44 -2.80
C ASP A 10 -9.21 -13.27 -2.33
N ILE A 11 -8.90 -12.33 -3.24
CA ILE A 11 -8.04 -11.17 -2.98
C ILE A 11 -8.65 -9.93 -3.64
N ILE A 12 -8.70 -8.83 -2.89
CA ILE A 12 -9.18 -7.53 -3.37
C ILE A 12 -8.01 -6.55 -3.38
N VAL A 13 -7.67 -6.03 -4.55
CA VAL A 13 -6.67 -4.97 -4.70
C VAL A 13 -7.38 -3.66 -5.03
N ASN A 14 -7.14 -2.63 -4.23
CA ASN A 14 -7.63 -1.28 -4.46
C ASN A 14 -6.46 -0.37 -4.86
N THR A 15 -6.61 0.40 -5.94
CA THR A 15 -5.62 1.38 -6.40
C THR A 15 -6.31 2.62 -6.93
N ASP A 16 -5.69 3.79 -6.72
CA ASP A 16 -6.21 5.07 -7.20
C ASP A 16 -5.84 5.29 -8.68
N ALA A 17 -6.75 5.89 -9.45
CA ALA A 17 -6.58 6.12 -10.89
C ALA A 17 -5.73 7.37 -11.23
N ASP A 18 -4.77 7.72 -10.37
CA ASP A 18 -3.93 8.91 -10.48
C ASP A 18 -2.54 8.62 -11.10
N ASN A 19 -2.34 7.39 -11.57
CA ASN A 19 -1.09 6.88 -12.15
C ASN A 19 0.11 6.99 -11.18
N GLN A 20 -0.16 7.07 -9.88
CA GLN A 20 0.85 7.18 -8.85
C GLN A 20 1.46 5.83 -8.44
N TYR A 21 0.82 4.73 -8.82
CA TYR A 21 1.23 3.35 -8.55
C TYR A 21 1.44 2.58 -9.85
N ASN A 22 2.50 1.78 -9.93
CA ASN A 22 2.72 0.89 -11.06
C ASN A 22 1.90 -0.40 -10.86
N ALA A 23 1.11 -0.80 -11.85
CA ALA A 23 0.36 -2.05 -11.82
C ALA A 23 1.27 -3.27 -11.72
N ASP A 24 2.52 -3.18 -12.19
CA ASP A 24 3.52 -4.24 -12.04
C ASP A 24 3.82 -4.57 -10.56
N ASP A 25 3.60 -3.61 -9.65
CA ASP A 25 3.85 -3.81 -8.21
C ASP A 25 2.71 -4.55 -7.49
N ILE A 26 1.60 -4.84 -8.17
CA ILE A 26 0.46 -5.58 -7.57
C ILE A 26 0.91 -6.95 -7.07
N GLU A 27 1.79 -7.65 -7.81
CA GLU A 27 2.31 -8.94 -7.36
C GLU A 27 3.05 -8.82 -6.02
N THR A 28 3.85 -7.77 -5.84
CA THR A 28 4.63 -7.52 -4.63
C THR A 28 3.73 -7.40 -3.40
N ILE A 29 2.60 -6.70 -3.52
CA ILE A 29 1.65 -6.53 -2.40
C ILE A 29 0.72 -7.74 -2.20
N VAL A 30 0.50 -8.55 -3.24
CA VAL A 30 -0.35 -9.75 -3.16
C VAL A 30 0.41 -10.95 -2.56
N ARG A 31 1.73 -11.04 -2.75
CA ARG A 31 2.54 -12.18 -2.27
C ARG A 31 2.39 -12.50 -0.77
N PRO A 32 2.45 -11.54 0.18
CA PRO A 32 2.27 -11.87 1.60
C PRO A 32 0.89 -12.47 1.91
N ILE A 33 -0.14 -12.05 1.17
CA ILE A 33 -1.49 -12.61 1.28
C ILE A 33 -1.50 -14.06 0.78
N LEU A 34 -0.90 -14.32 -0.40
CA LEU A 34 -0.78 -15.68 -0.95
C LEU A 34 0.03 -16.62 -0.06
N ASN A 35 1.03 -16.11 0.64
CA ASN A 35 1.86 -16.89 1.56
C ASN A 35 1.18 -17.13 2.93
N GLY A 36 0.02 -16.53 3.19
CA GLY A 36 -0.64 -16.58 4.49
C GLY A 36 0.13 -15.83 5.58
N GLU A 37 0.98 -14.89 5.19
CA GLU A 37 1.80 -14.07 6.11
C GLU A 37 1.04 -12.83 6.58
N ALA A 38 0.05 -12.35 5.82
CA ALA A 38 -0.76 -11.19 6.18
C ALA A 38 -2.16 -11.22 5.57
N ASP A 39 -3.15 -10.73 6.32
CA ASP A 39 -4.53 -10.54 5.83
C ASP A 39 -4.69 -9.24 5.03
N ILE A 40 -3.87 -8.23 5.32
CA ILE A 40 -3.92 -6.91 4.70
C ILE A 40 -2.49 -6.44 4.41
N VAL A 41 -2.24 -5.99 3.18
CA VAL A 41 -0.95 -5.42 2.78
C VAL A 41 -1.16 -4.00 2.26
N ILE A 42 -0.36 -3.06 2.77
CA ILE A 42 -0.40 -1.67 2.32
C ILE A 42 0.85 -1.37 1.50
N GLY A 43 0.64 -1.05 0.23
CA GLY A 43 1.69 -0.47 -0.61
C GLY A 43 1.95 0.99 -0.23
N ALA A 44 3.17 1.30 0.18
CA ALA A 44 3.61 2.68 0.41
C ALA A 44 4.63 3.07 -0.66
N ARG A 45 4.63 4.34 -1.08
CA ARG A 45 5.69 4.86 -1.93
C ARG A 45 6.78 5.50 -1.07
N PRO A 46 8.06 5.40 -1.44
CA PRO A 46 9.09 6.21 -0.84
C PRO A 46 8.85 7.68 -1.24
N ILE A 47 8.11 8.39 -0.39
CA ILE A 47 7.94 9.86 -0.48
C ILE A 47 9.24 10.56 -0.02
N ASP A 48 10.16 9.81 0.60
CA ASP A 48 11.36 10.37 1.22
C ASP A 48 12.33 11.04 0.25
N ASP A 49 12.36 10.65 -1.02
CA ASP A 49 13.19 11.29 -2.06
C ASP A 49 12.54 12.49 -2.76
N THR A 50 11.36 12.95 -2.30
CA THR A 50 10.78 14.21 -2.76
C THR A 50 11.06 15.34 -1.76
N GLU A 51 12.03 16.21 -2.08
CA GLU A 51 12.47 17.37 -1.26
C GLU A 51 11.34 18.33 -0.84
N HIS A 52 10.16 18.24 -1.45
CA HIS A 52 9.02 19.13 -1.20
C HIS A 52 7.95 18.59 -0.23
N PHE A 53 8.10 17.37 0.32
CA PHE A 53 7.15 16.86 1.30
C PHE A 53 7.50 17.29 2.73
N SER A 54 6.64 18.11 3.33
CA SER A 54 6.79 18.63 4.69
C SER A 54 7.03 17.50 5.71
N PHE A 55 8.13 17.61 6.47
CA PHE A 55 8.55 16.69 7.53
C PHE A 55 7.42 16.30 8.50
N VAL A 56 6.47 17.23 8.72
CA VAL A 56 5.28 17.03 9.55
C VAL A 56 4.35 15.95 8.97
N LYS A 57 4.11 15.95 7.65
CA LYS A 57 3.24 14.96 7.00
C LYS A 57 3.82 13.55 7.10
N LYS A 58 5.14 13.40 6.98
CA LYS A 58 5.85 12.11 7.16
C LYS A 58 5.69 11.59 8.58
N LYS A 59 5.94 12.43 9.59
CA LYS A 59 5.73 12.09 11.01
C LYS A 59 4.29 11.67 11.31
N LEU A 60 3.30 12.39 10.76
CA LEU A 60 1.87 12.07 10.93
C LEU A 60 1.49 10.74 10.27
N GLN A 61 2.01 10.45 9.07
CA GLN A 61 1.82 9.16 8.39
C GLN A 61 2.29 7.98 9.25
N HIS A 62 3.51 8.08 9.79
CA HIS A 62 4.07 7.03 10.65
C HIS A 62 3.29 6.89 11.97
N PHE A 63 2.89 8.01 12.58
CA PHE A 63 2.09 7.98 13.81
C PHE A 63 0.69 7.39 13.58
N GLY A 64 0.01 7.79 12.52
CA GLY A 64 -1.29 7.23 12.14
C GLY A 64 -1.21 5.73 11.90
N SER A 65 -0.19 5.28 11.14
CA SER A 65 0.06 3.85 10.90
C SER A 65 0.30 3.08 12.21
N TRP A 66 1.04 3.67 13.15
CA TRP A 66 1.28 3.07 14.47
C TRP A 66 0.00 2.97 15.32
N VAL A 67 -0.83 4.02 15.34
CA VAL A 67 -2.10 4.02 16.08
C VAL A 67 -3.03 2.93 15.55
N VAL A 68 -3.17 2.80 14.23
CA VAL A 68 -4.00 1.76 13.60
C VAL A 68 -3.51 0.38 13.99
N ARG A 69 -2.19 0.11 13.87
CA ARG A 69 -1.61 -1.18 14.29
C ARG A 69 -1.87 -1.49 15.76
N LYS A 70 -1.75 -0.49 16.65
CA LYS A 70 -1.96 -0.69 18.09
C LYS A 70 -3.43 -0.94 18.45
N ALA A 71 -4.36 -0.35 17.72
CA ALA A 71 -5.80 -0.48 17.98
C ALA A 71 -6.41 -1.74 17.36
N SER A 72 -5.81 -2.27 16.29
CA SER A 72 -6.38 -3.35 15.48
C SER A 72 -5.77 -4.74 15.75
N ASP A 73 -4.73 -4.83 16.59
CA ASP A 73 -3.96 -6.06 16.89
C ASP A 73 -3.59 -6.87 15.64
N THR A 74 -3.52 -6.21 14.48
CA THR A 74 -3.26 -6.83 13.18
C THR A 74 -1.86 -6.47 12.73
N ASP A 75 -1.11 -7.48 12.32
CA ASP A 75 0.18 -7.28 11.67
C ASP A 75 -0.08 -6.93 10.20
N ILE A 76 -0.08 -5.63 9.91
CA ILE A 76 -0.33 -5.09 8.57
C ILE A 76 1.02 -4.70 7.97
N PRO A 77 1.67 -5.56 7.17
CA PRO A 77 2.91 -5.22 6.50
C PRO A 77 2.71 -4.02 5.57
N ILE A 78 3.68 -3.10 5.64
CA ILE A 78 3.80 -1.99 4.72
C ILE A 78 4.98 -2.30 3.80
N LEU A 79 4.72 -2.40 2.50
CA LEU A 79 5.75 -2.66 1.50
C LEU A 79 6.04 -1.38 0.73
N LEU A 80 7.32 -1.00 0.68
CA LEU A 80 7.77 0.08 -0.18
C LEU A 80 7.74 -0.40 -1.63
N LEU A 81 6.88 0.21 -2.42
CA LEU A 81 6.77 -0.05 -3.86
C LEU A 81 7.88 0.68 -4.61
N ALA A 82 8.21 0.17 -5.80
CA ALA A 82 9.22 0.78 -6.63
C ALA A 82 8.86 2.26 -6.89
N PRO A 83 9.86 3.16 -6.90
CA PRO A 83 9.62 4.53 -7.32
C PRO A 83 9.03 4.53 -8.74
N LEU A 84 8.15 5.50 -9.01
CA LEU A 84 7.55 5.68 -10.34
C LEU A 84 8.65 5.58 -11.41
N LYS A 85 8.55 4.59 -12.30
CA LYS A 85 9.34 4.59 -13.54
C LYS A 85 8.92 5.84 -14.31
N THR A 86 9.63 6.95 -14.12
CA THR A 86 9.53 8.13 -14.98
C THR A 86 10.07 7.72 -16.34
N ASN A 87 9.22 7.11 -17.15
CA ASN A 87 9.35 7.12 -18.59
C ASN A 87 8.34 8.14 -19.11
N ARG A 88 8.66 9.43 -18.90
CA ARG A 88 8.10 10.48 -19.76
C ARG A 88 8.84 10.39 -21.09
N LYS A 89 8.15 9.89 -22.12
CA LYS A 89 8.29 10.44 -23.47
C LYS A 89 7.08 11.32 -23.73
#